data_AF-A0A430HLS2-F1
#
_entry.id   AF-A0A430HLS2-F1
#
_cell.length_a   1.000
_cell.length_b   1.000
_cell.length_c   1.000
_cell.angle_alpha   90.00
_cell.angle_beta   90.00
_cell.angle_gamma   90.00
#
_symmetry.space_group_name_H-M   'P 1'
#
loop_
_entity.id
_entity.type
_entity.pdbx_description
1 polymer ?
#
loop_
_entity_poly.entity_id
_entity_poly.type
_entity_poly.pdbx_seq_one_letter_code
_entity_poly.pdbx_strand_id
1 'polypeptide(L)'
;MAEVVLYQHIDFRGREKHLYGSEPNLNARDDNFFNDKVSSFVVVSGRWKFYRDSNYRGPASRVFGPGRYSWVEAVDIPNDSISSVRLMSA
;
A
#
# COMPACT_ATOMS: atom_id res chain seq x y z
N MET A 1 15.01 9.02 -2.49
CA MET A 1 14.29 8.54 -1.29
C MET A 1 13.06 7.82 -1.81
N ALA A 2 12.80 6.59 -1.37
CA ALA A 2 11.65 5.82 -1.87
C ALA A 2 10.33 6.38 -1.34
N GLU A 3 9.26 6.30 -2.11
CA GLU A 3 7.94 6.78 -1.70
C GLU A 3 6.81 6.03 -2.40
N VAL A 4 5.80 5.64 -1.62
CA VAL A 4 4.49 5.20 -2.10
C VAL A 4 3.39 5.96 -1.35
N VAL A 5 2.36 6.38 -2.09
CA VAL A 5 1.18 7.05 -1.54
C VAL A 5 0.00 6.10 -1.66
N LEU A 6 -0.64 5.80 -0.53
CA LEU A 6 -1.85 4.98 -0.44
C LEU A 6 -3.07 5.88 -0.41
N TYR A 7 -4.15 5.50 -1.07
CA TYR A 7 -5.40 6.25 -1.10
C TYR A 7 -6.58 5.39 -0.66
N GLN A 8 -7.48 6.00 0.12
CA GLN A 8 -8.67 5.35 0.65
C GLN A 8 -9.68 4.94 -0.43
N HIS A 9 -9.72 5.68 -1.54
CA HIS A 9 -10.67 5.44 -2.61
C HIS A 9 -9.95 5.23 -3.94
N ILE A 10 -10.70 4.70 -4.91
CA ILE A 10 -10.25 4.58 -6.30
C ILE A 10 -9.88 5.94 -6.88
N ASP A 11 -9.12 5.91 -7.98
CA ASP A 11 -8.71 7.11 -8.71
C ASP A 11 -8.00 8.17 -7.85
N PHE A 12 -7.26 7.71 -6.83
CA PHE A 12 -6.42 8.55 -5.96
C PHE A 12 -7.22 9.57 -5.15
N ARG A 13 -8.36 9.14 -4.61
CA ARG A 13 -9.29 9.99 -3.84
C ARG A 13 -9.37 9.60 -2.37
N GLY A 14 -10.02 10.46 -1.61
CA GLY A 14 -10.22 10.28 -0.18
C GLY A 14 -8.97 10.69 0.60
N ARG A 15 -8.78 10.10 1.77
CA ARG A 15 -7.57 10.31 2.56
C ARG A 15 -6.38 9.65 1.87
N GLU A 16 -5.19 10.19 2.13
CA GLU A 16 -3.92 9.68 1.63
C GLU A 16 -2.94 9.41 2.78
N LYS A 17 -2.05 8.42 2.60
CA LYS A 17 -0.94 8.12 3.52
C LYS A 17 0.33 7.94 2.71
N HIS A 18 1.35 8.73 3.04
CA HIS A 18 2.68 8.65 2.45
C HIS A 18 3.55 7.69 3.25
N LEU A 19 4.20 6.76 2.56
CA LEU A 19 5.18 5.85 3.14
C LEU A 19 6.53 6.08 2.47
N TYR A 20 7.54 6.38 3.29
CA TYR A 20 8.93 6.58 2.85
C TYR A 20 9.84 5.38 3.15
N GLY A 21 9.27 4.35 3.76
CA GLY A 21 9.92 3.09 4.14
C GLY A 21 8.88 1.99 4.36
N SER A 22 9.33 0.82 4.79
CA SER A 22 8.41 -0.30 5.05
C SER A 22 7.51 0.00 6.25
N GLU A 23 6.23 -0.32 6.13
CA GLU A 23 5.20 -0.18 7.15
C GLU A 23 4.71 -1.58 7.54
N PRO A 24 5.16 -2.12 8.69
CA PRO A 24 4.79 -3.47 9.11
C PRO A 24 3.34 -3.57 9.57
N ASN A 25 2.66 -2.48 9.93
CA ASN A 25 1.29 -2.57 10.41
C ASN A 25 0.51 -1.28 10.18
N LEU A 26 -0.41 -1.29 9.22
CA LEU A 26 -1.32 -0.16 8.96
C LEU A 26 -2.38 0.04 10.05
N ASN A 27 -2.44 -0.86 11.04
CA ASN A 27 -3.24 -0.75 12.26
C ASN A 27 -2.37 -0.41 13.49
N ALA A 28 -1.37 0.47 13.34
CA ALA A 28 -0.52 0.91 14.45
C ALA A 28 -1.32 1.77 15.44
N ARG A 29 -0.98 1.75 16.74
CA ARG A 29 -1.78 2.42 17.79
C ARG A 29 -1.92 3.93 17.57
N ASP A 30 -0.91 4.54 16.98
CA ASP A 30 -0.75 5.96 16.70
C ASP A 30 -1.22 6.36 15.29
N ASP A 31 -1.29 5.40 14.36
CA ASP A 31 -1.80 5.60 13.00
C ASP A 31 -2.40 4.30 12.43
N ASN A 32 -3.70 4.10 12.70
CA ASN A 32 -4.44 2.89 12.31
C ASN A 32 -5.44 3.08 11.17
N PHE A 33 -5.53 4.29 10.61
CA PHE A 33 -6.65 4.62 9.74
C PHE A 33 -6.65 3.79 8.44
N PHE A 34 -5.47 3.41 7.95
CA PHE A 34 -5.31 2.81 6.62
C PHE A 34 -5.39 1.29 6.57
N ASN A 35 -5.53 0.61 7.72
CA ASN A 35 -5.72 -0.83 7.73
C ASN A 35 -7.00 -1.21 6.99
N ASP A 36 -6.89 -2.04 5.96
CA ASP A 36 -8.06 -2.51 5.21
C ASP A 36 -8.89 -1.33 4.63
N LYS A 37 -8.19 -0.34 4.07
CA LYS A 37 -8.78 0.85 3.43
C LYS A 37 -8.18 1.23 2.08
N VAL A 38 -7.15 0.53 1.61
CA VAL A 38 -6.44 0.94 0.39
C VAL A 38 -7.22 0.49 -0.84
N SER A 39 -7.65 1.45 -1.66
CA SER A 39 -8.33 1.21 -2.94
C SER A 39 -7.51 1.63 -4.16
N SER A 40 -6.56 2.55 -4.00
CA SER A 40 -5.62 2.93 -5.06
C SER A 40 -4.28 3.38 -4.48
N PHE A 41 -3.22 3.37 -5.29
CA PHE A 41 -1.90 3.79 -4.84
C PHE A 41 -1.04 4.35 -5.97
N VAL A 42 -0.11 5.23 -5.61
CA VAL A 42 0.91 5.77 -6.50
C VAL A 42 2.28 5.41 -5.95
N VAL A 43 3.05 4.65 -6.72
CA VAL A 43 4.48 4.47 -6.43
C VAL A 43 5.21 5.65 -7.08
N VAL A 44 5.72 6.56 -6.25
CA VAL A 44 6.51 7.70 -6.72
C VAL A 44 7.92 7.24 -7.04
N SER A 45 8.51 6.42 -6.17
CA SER A 45 9.85 5.84 -6.35
C SER A 45 10.06 4.57 -5.53
N GLY A 46 11.10 3.79 -5.87
CA GLY A 46 11.38 2.50 -5.25
C GLY A 46 10.50 1.36 -5.80
N ARG A 47 10.62 0.19 -5.18
CA ARG A 47 9.84 -1.01 -5.51
C ARG A 47 9.13 -1.53 -4.27
N TRP A 48 7.83 -1.74 -4.35
CA TRP A 48 6.96 -1.99 -3.21
C TRP A 48 6.17 -3.28 -3.34
N LYS A 49 5.92 -3.95 -2.22
CA LYS A 49 5.10 -5.17 -2.13
C LYS A 49 4.06 -5.01 -1.01
N PHE A 50 2.82 -5.39 -1.29
CA PHE A 50 1.68 -5.25 -0.38
C PHE A 50 1.26 -6.61 0.16
N TYR A 51 0.83 -6.63 1.42
CA TYR A 51 0.51 -7.85 2.15
C TYR A 51 -0.85 -7.72 2.82
N ARG A 52 -1.61 -8.82 2.81
CA ARG A 52 -2.94 -8.87 3.41
C ARG A 52 -2.90 -8.84 4.94
N ASP A 53 -1.86 -9.40 5.53
CA ASP A 53 -1.70 -9.42 6.98
C ASP A 53 -0.60 -8.45 7.42
N SER A 54 -0.61 -8.09 8.70
CA SER A 54 0.47 -7.32 9.32
C SER A 54 1.79 -8.12 9.32
N ASN A 55 2.90 -7.40 9.51
CA ASN A 55 4.26 -7.93 9.57
C ASN A 55 4.71 -8.68 8.31
N TYR A 56 4.19 -8.27 7.14
CA TYR A 56 4.54 -8.81 5.82
C TYR A 56 4.19 -10.30 5.66
N ARG A 57 3.03 -10.70 6.19
CA ARG A 57 2.55 -12.09 6.18
C ARG A 57 1.33 -12.26 5.26
N GLY A 58 0.95 -13.52 5.07
CA GLY A 58 -0.24 -13.89 4.32
C GLY A 58 -0.10 -13.70 2.80
N PRO A 59 -1.24 -13.71 2.08
CA PRO A 59 -1.28 -13.38 0.67
C PRO A 59 -0.57 -12.06 0.38
N ALA A 60 0.27 -12.05 -0.65
CA ALA A 60 1.07 -10.91 -1.02
C ALA A 60 0.92 -10.62 -2.52
N SER A 61 0.93 -9.34 -2.86
CA SER A 61 0.90 -8.89 -4.24
C SER A 61 2.21 -9.23 -4.97
N ARG A 62 2.24 -9.01 -6.29
CA ARG A 62 3.53 -8.83 -7.01
C ARG A 62 4.25 -7.56 -6.54
N VAL A 63 5.49 -7.37 -7.00
CA VAL A 63 6.25 -6.15 -6.73
C VAL A 63 5.87 -5.08 -7.76
N PHE A 64 5.61 -3.86 -7.27
CA PHE A 64 5.27 -2.69 -8.08
C PHE A 64 6.41 -1.68 -8.08
N GLY A 65 6.76 -1.16 -9.25
CA GLY A 65 7.66 -0.02 -9.41
C GLY A 65 6.88 1.27 -9.63
N PRO A 66 7.59 2.37 -9.98
CA PRO A 66 6.99 3.68 -10.23
C PRO A 66 5.81 3.61 -11.20
N GLY A 67 4.71 4.27 -10.84
CA GLY A 67 3.48 4.21 -11.60
C GLY A 67 2.25 4.56 -10.78
N ARG A 68 1.12 4.69 -11.49
CA ARG A 68 -0.19 5.03 -10.92
C ARG A 68 -1.12 3.83 -11.07
N TYR A 69 -1.66 3.37 -9.95
CA TYR A 69 -2.54 2.20 -9.88
C TYR A 69 -3.88 2.65 -9.32
N SER A 70 -4.79 3.06 -10.20
CA SER A 70 -6.06 3.71 -9.85
C SER A 70 -7.08 2.78 -9.21
N TRP A 71 -6.88 1.47 -9.33
CA TRP A 71 -7.71 0.45 -8.71
C TRP A 71 -6.86 -0.78 -8.34
N VAL A 72 -6.91 -1.20 -7.07
CA VAL A 72 -6.12 -2.32 -6.56
C VAL A 72 -6.50 -3.67 -7.18
N GLU A 73 -7.78 -3.91 -7.45
CA GLU A 73 -8.19 -5.20 -8.03
C GLU A 73 -7.80 -5.33 -9.50
N ALA A 74 -7.57 -4.21 -10.22
CA ALA A 74 -7.01 -4.26 -11.58
C ALA A 74 -5.56 -4.77 -11.61
N VAL A 75 -4.92 -4.92 -10.44
CA VAL A 75 -3.59 -5.49 -10.27
C VAL A 75 -3.57 -6.66 -9.28
N ASP A 76 -4.69 -7.38 -9.18
CA ASP A 76 -4.85 -8.62 -8.43
C ASP A 76 -4.66 -8.47 -6.90
N ILE A 77 -4.93 -7.28 -6.36
CA ILE A 77 -5.00 -7.03 -4.92
C ILE A 77 -6.47 -6.85 -4.54
N PRO A 78 -7.05 -7.67 -3.64
CA PRO A 78 -8.41 -7.46 -3.16
C PRO A 78 -8.58 -6.07 -2.54
N ASN A 79 -9.70 -5.40 -2.83
CA ASN A 79 -9.97 -4.09 -2.25
C ASN A 79 -10.06 -4.16 -0.72
N ASP A 80 -9.61 -3.09 -0.05
CA ASP A 80 -9.70 -2.95 1.40
C ASP A 80 -9.10 -4.14 2.17
N SER A 81 -7.99 -4.69 1.67
CA SER A 81 -7.36 -5.87 2.28
C SER A 81 -5.90 -5.69 2.65
N ILE A 82 -5.29 -4.52 2.45
CA ILE A 82 -3.86 -4.32 2.73
C ILE A 82 -3.68 -3.96 4.21
N SER A 83 -2.83 -4.73 4.91
CA SER A 83 -2.48 -4.49 6.32
C SER A 83 -0.98 -4.19 6.54
N SER A 84 -0.09 -4.50 5.58
CA SER A 84 1.32 -4.08 5.63
C SER A 84 1.95 -3.89 4.25
N VAL A 85 2.98 -3.05 4.18
CA VAL A 85 3.62 -2.61 2.93
C VAL A 85 5.14 -2.63 3.08
N ARG A 86 5.84 -3.34 2.20
CA ARG A 86 7.31 -3.49 2.27
C ARG A 86 8.01 -2.81 1.11
N LEU A 87 9.03 -2.01 1.43
CA LEU A 87 9.99 -1.50 0.46
C LEU A 87 10.99 -2.63 0.14
N MET A 88 11.04 -3.01 -1.14
CA MET A 88 11.89 -4.09 -1.64
C MET A 88 13.25 -3.57 -2.14
N SER A 89 13.25 -2.38 -2.76
CA SER A 89 14.47 -1.66 -3.15
C SER A 89 14.15 -0.18 -3.30
N ALA A 90 15.07 0.69 -2.86
CA ALA A 90 14.97 2.14 -3.01
C ALA A 90 15.40 2.62 -4.40
#